data_AF-A0A914YK71-F1
#
_entry.id   AF-A0A914YK71-F1
#
_cell.length_a   1.000
_cell.length_b   1.000
_cell.length_c   1.000
_cell.angle_alpha   90.00
_cell.angle_beta   90.00
_cell.angle_gamma   90.00
#
_symmetry.space_group_name_H-M   'P 1'
#
loop_
_entity.id
_entity.type
_entity.pdbx_description
1 polymer ?
#
loop_
_entity_poly.entity_id
_entity_poly.type
_entity_poly.pdbx_seq_one_letter_code
_entity_poly.pdbx_strand_id
1 'polypeptide(L)'
;MDPKSYVLADGRNDDSDSDQEIEIALQSGLIDGKQFMIKAQKRELINKVEDIKQKLSQIKSNGAWIKTVAVTASKELIFDQDIDNDFEREALFYKQAQDGARQAIANLKQLNIPFARPADYFAEMVKSDSHMHRVRNVLLNKQKEKGRRDTVRRLRTEKKFATKVQKETESQQRE
;
A
#
# COMPACT_ATOMS: atom_id res chain seq x y z
N MET A 1 -9.35 0.61 -23.24
CA MET A 1 -8.46 1.62 -22.61
C MET A 1 -7.14 1.52 -23.33
N ASP A 2 -6.96 2.36 -24.35
CA ASP A 2 -5.83 2.29 -25.26
C ASP A 2 -4.67 3.18 -24.78
N PRO A 3 -3.42 2.69 -24.77
CA PRO A 3 -2.27 3.51 -24.41
C PRO A 3 -1.86 4.41 -25.58
N LYS A 4 -1.96 5.72 -25.34
CA LYS A 4 -1.55 6.82 -26.22
C LYS A 4 -0.07 6.70 -26.62
N SER A 5 0.24 6.72 -27.92
CA SER A 5 1.59 6.97 -28.43
C SER A 5 1.82 8.48 -28.57
N TYR A 6 2.98 8.93 -28.10
CA TYR A 6 3.43 10.32 -28.12
C TYR A 6 4.07 10.61 -29.48
N VAL A 7 3.56 11.62 -30.21
CA VAL A 7 4.13 12.09 -31.47
C VAL A 7 5.04 13.28 -31.16
N LEU A 8 6.35 13.13 -31.38
CA LEU A 8 7.29 14.25 -31.41
C LEU A 8 7.21 14.87 -32.82
N ALA A 9 6.82 16.14 -32.88
CA ALA A 9 6.71 16.92 -34.11
C ALA A 9 8.08 17.42 -34.59
N ASP A 10 8.25 17.38 -35.91
CA ASP A 10 9.45 17.60 -36.70
C ASP A 10 10.14 18.95 -36.54
N GLY A 11 11.47 18.87 -36.59
CA GLY A 11 12.31 19.92 -37.16
C GLY A 11 12.21 19.86 -38.68
N ARG A 12 11.72 20.94 -39.28
CA ARG A 12 11.60 21.15 -40.73
C ARG A 12 12.88 20.75 -41.47
N ASN A 13 12.76 19.82 -42.41
CA ASN A 13 13.73 19.58 -43.48
C ASN A 13 12.99 19.08 -44.72
N ASP A 14 12.77 19.98 -45.69
CA ASP A 14 12.77 19.73 -47.15
C ASP A 14 12.21 18.40 -47.71
N ASP A 15 11.03 17.97 -47.29
CA ASP A 15 10.40 16.68 -47.67
C ASP A 15 9.79 16.62 -49.09
N SER A 16 10.05 17.58 -49.99
CA SER A 16 9.35 17.58 -51.29
C SER A 16 9.99 16.67 -52.35
N ASP A 17 11.31 16.45 -52.30
CA ASP A 17 12.01 15.66 -53.33
C ASP A 17 12.13 14.17 -52.94
N SER A 18 12.13 13.84 -51.64
CA SER A 18 12.21 12.46 -51.16
C SER A 18 10.97 11.64 -51.52
N ASP A 19 9.79 12.24 -51.48
CA ASP A 19 8.53 11.54 -51.79
C ASP A 19 8.44 11.16 -53.28
N GLN A 20 8.97 12.01 -54.17
CA GLN A 20 8.98 11.74 -55.61
C GLN A 20 9.94 10.59 -55.97
N GLU A 21 11.13 10.57 -55.40
CA GLU A 21 12.10 9.50 -55.64
C GLU A 21 11.60 8.14 -55.15
N ILE A 22 10.90 8.12 -54.01
CA ILE A 22 10.28 6.91 -53.46
C ILE A 22 9.14 6.42 -54.37
N GLU A 23 8.33 7.33 -54.93
CA GLU A 23 7.23 6.97 -55.83
C GLU A 23 7.75 6.42 -57.18
N ILE A 24 8.84 7.00 -57.70
CA ILE A 24 9.55 6.49 -58.88
C ILE A 24 10.17 5.12 -58.59
N ALA A 25 10.77 4.92 -57.42
CA ALA A 25 11.34 3.64 -57.02
C ALA A 25 10.25 2.55 -56.85
N LEU A 26 9.05 2.92 -56.40
CA LEU A 26 7.90 2.03 -56.29
C LEU A 26 7.34 1.64 -57.68
N GLN A 27 7.16 2.61 -58.58
CA GLN A 27 6.70 2.36 -59.95
C GLN A 27 7.70 1.55 -60.79
N SER A 28 9.00 1.79 -60.60
CA SER A 28 10.07 1.03 -61.25
C SER A 28 10.29 -0.36 -60.63
N GLY A 29 9.56 -0.69 -59.56
CA GLY A 29 9.63 -1.99 -58.88
C GLY A 29 10.93 -2.24 -58.12
N LEU A 30 11.72 -1.19 -57.87
CA LEU A 30 12.98 -1.25 -57.13
C LEU A 30 12.76 -1.40 -55.62
N ILE A 31 11.63 -0.88 -55.12
CA ILE A 31 11.14 -1.09 -53.76
C ILE A 31 9.75 -1.74 -53.79
N ASP A 32 9.52 -2.73 -52.93
CA ASP A 32 8.20 -3.34 -52.75
C ASP A 32 7.45 -2.50 -51.71
N GLY A 33 6.32 -1.88 -52.09
CA GLY A 33 5.56 -0.92 -51.25
C GLY A 33 4.89 -1.51 -50.00
N LYS A 34 5.31 -2.70 -49.57
CA LYS A 34 4.83 -3.33 -48.34
C LYS A 34 5.50 -2.65 -47.15
N GLN A 35 4.69 -1.99 -46.32
CA GLN A 35 5.11 -1.61 -44.98
C GLN A 35 5.56 -2.88 -44.24
N PHE A 36 6.87 -3.01 -43.98
CA PHE A 36 7.38 -4.01 -43.06
C PHE A 36 6.94 -3.62 -41.65
N MET A 37 5.69 -3.94 -41.31
CA MET A 37 5.24 -3.95 -39.93
C MET A 37 6.08 -5.00 -39.22
N ILE A 38 7.14 -4.58 -38.51
CA ILE A 38 7.88 -5.46 -37.60
C ILE A 38 6.86 -5.85 -36.53
N LYS A 39 6.18 -6.97 -36.74
CA LYS A 39 5.31 -7.56 -35.73
C LYS A 39 6.24 -7.88 -34.57
N ALA A 40 6.13 -7.11 -33.49
CA ALA A 40 6.90 -7.37 -32.28
C ALA A 40 6.66 -8.83 -31.90
N GLN A 41 7.68 -9.68 -32.09
CA GLN A 41 7.56 -11.09 -31.80
C GLN A 41 7.24 -11.23 -30.32
N LYS A 42 6.09 -11.79 -30.01
CA LYS A 42 5.67 -12.03 -28.64
C LYS A 42 6.65 -13.04 -28.06
N ARG A 43 7.48 -12.60 -27.11
CA ARG A 43 8.45 -13.48 -26.44
C ARG A 43 7.69 -14.55 -25.66
N GLU A 44 8.14 -15.79 -25.75
CA GLU A 44 7.61 -16.88 -24.95
C GLU A 44 7.85 -16.64 -23.46
N LEU A 45 6.87 -16.98 -22.61
CA LEU A 45 7.04 -16.94 -21.17
C LEU A 45 7.89 -18.14 -20.73
N ILE A 46 9.16 -17.89 -20.44
CA ILE A 46 10.11 -18.91 -20.00
C ILE A 46 10.16 -18.95 -18.47
N ASN A 47 9.77 -20.06 -17.87
CA ASN A 47 9.91 -20.32 -16.44
C ASN A 47 10.95 -21.42 -16.17
N LYS A 48 12.18 -21.03 -15.84
CA LYS A 48 13.29 -21.97 -15.56
C LYS A 48 13.36 -22.36 -14.08
N VAL A 49 12.46 -23.25 -13.68
CA VAL A 49 12.34 -23.68 -12.27
C VAL A 49 13.63 -24.31 -11.73
N GLU A 50 14.34 -25.10 -12.53
CA GLU A 50 15.57 -25.79 -12.08
C GLU A 50 16.73 -24.82 -11.84
N ASP A 51 16.90 -23.81 -12.70
CA ASP A 51 17.89 -22.75 -12.51
C ASP A 51 17.61 -21.96 -11.23
N ILE A 52 16.33 -21.68 -10.93
CA ILE A 52 15.92 -20.99 -9.69
C ILE A 52 16.29 -21.84 -8.46
N LYS A 53 16.01 -23.15 -8.49
CA LYS A 53 16.39 -24.07 -7.39
C LYS A 53 17.90 -24.15 -7.21
N GLN A 54 18.66 -24.19 -8.31
CA GLN A 54 20.12 -24.20 -8.27
C GLN A 54 20.68 -22.91 -7.68
N LYS A 55 20.09 -21.75 -8.00
CA LYS A 55 20.48 -20.47 -7.39
C LYS A 55 20.09 -20.39 -5.92
N LEU A 56 18.92 -20.91 -5.56
CA LEU A 56 18.48 -20.98 -4.17
C LEU A 56 19.45 -21.81 -3.32
N SER A 57 19.94 -22.95 -3.82
CA SER A 57 20.91 -23.77 -3.08
C SER A 57 22.27 -23.09 -2.91
N GLN A 58 22.70 -22.27 -3.88
CA GLN A 58 23.92 -21.47 -3.78
C GLN A 58 23.82 -20.35 -2.74
N ILE A 59 22.64 -19.72 -2.61
CA ILE A 59 22.42 -18.56 -1.72
C ILE A 59 22.02 -19.00 -0.30
N LYS A 60 21.32 -20.12 -0.17
CA LYS A 60 20.76 -20.58 1.09
C LYS A 60 21.87 -20.85 2.11
N SER A 61 21.90 -20.03 3.16
CA SER A 61 22.75 -20.25 4.33
C SER A 61 22.00 -21.09 5.35
N ASN A 62 22.60 -22.21 5.79
CA ASN A 62 22.09 -23.00 6.91
C ASN A 62 22.72 -22.47 8.20
N GLY A 63 21.97 -21.63 8.92
CA GLY A 63 22.41 -21.04 10.19
C GLY A 63 21.33 -21.16 11.27
N ALA A 64 21.73 -20.95 12.53
CA ALA A 64 20.79 -20.84 13.63
C ALA A 64 19.79 -19.70 13.36
N TRP A 65 18.52 -19.94 13.70
CA TRP A 65 17.40 -19.02 13.45
C TRP A 65 17.67 -17.60 13.95
N ILE A 66 18.38 -17.45 15.07
CA ILE A 66 18.72 -16.14 15.66
C ILE A 66 19.50 -15.20 14.73
N LYS A 67 20.21 -15.73 13.71
CA LYS A 67 20.93 -14.90 12.75
C LYS A 67 20.00 -14.16 11.78
N THR A 68 18.84 -14.74 11.49
CA THR A 68 17.85 -14.17 10.57
C THR A 68 16.66 -13.57 11.30
N VAL A 69 16.28 -14.14 12.45
CA VAL A 69 15.07 -13.80 13.22
C VAL A 69 13.82 -13.78 12.32
N ALA A 70 13.84 -14.56 11.24
CA ALA A 70 12.80 -14.56 10.23
C ALA A 70 11.70 -15.55 10.64
N VAL A 71 10.46 -15.08 10.71
CA VAL A 71 9.29 -15.93 10.93
C VAL A 71 8.44 -15.94 9.68
N THR A 72 8.19 -17.13 9.15
CA THR A 72 7.27 -17.32 8.04
C THR A 72 5.86 -17.50 8.60
N ALA A 73 4.89 -16.76 8.06
CA ALA A 73 3.50 -16.94 8.42
C ALA A 73 3.04 -18.37 8.08
N SER A 74 2.40 -19.03 9.04
CA SER A 74 2.02 -20.45 8.90
C SER A 74 0.79 -20.65 8.01
N LYS A 75 -0.06 -19.63 7.90
CA LYS A 75 -1.27 -19.65 7.08
C LYS A 75 -1.12 -18.65 5.94
N GLU A 76 -1.47 -19.07 4.73
CA GLU A 76 -1.57 -18.17 3.58
C GLU A 76 -2.61 -17.07 3.86
N LEU A 77 -2.25 -15.85 3.49
CA LEU A 77 -3.19 -14.74 3.52
C LEU A 77 -4.15 -14.89 2.35
N ILE A 78 -5.32 -15.46 2.64
CA ILE A 78 -6.41 -15.56 1.68
C ILE A 78 -7.24 -14.27 1.79
N PHE A 79 -7.23 -13.48 0.72
CA PHE A 79 -8.16 -12.37 0.53
C PHE A 79 -9.36 -12.89 -0.25
N ASP A 80 -10.42 -13.27 0.46
CA ASP A 80 -11.70 -13.63 -0.15
C ASP A 80 -12.59 -12.40 -0.41
N GLN A 81 -12.16 -11.22 0.05
CA GLN A 81 -12.89 -9.97 -0.08
C GLN A 81 -12.30 -9.05 -1.16
N ASP A 82 -12.98 -7.92 -1.39
CA ASP A 82 -12.54 -6.87 -2.31
C ASP A 82 -11.10 -6.42 -1.99
N ILE A 83 -10.21 -6.55 -2.97
CA ILE A 83 -8.79 -6.20 -2.84
C ILE A 83 -8.65 -4.71 -2.55
N ASP A 84 -9.57 -3.88 -3.02
CA ASP A 84 -9.53 -2.43 -2.85
C ASP A 84 -10.02 -1.97 -1.47
N ASN A 85 -10.55 -2.87 -0.64
CA ASN A 85 -10.91 -2.57 0.75
C ASN A 85 -9.66 -2.53 1.65
N ASP A 86 -9.10 -1.33 1.79
CA ASP A 86 -7.87 -1.12 2.56
C ASP A 86 -8.02 -1.42 4.05
N PHE A 87 -9.18 -1.16 4.65
CA PHE A 87 -9.38 -1.36 6.09
C PHE A 87 -9.27 -2.84 6.48
N GLU A 88 -9.93 -3.72 5.73
CA GLU A 88 -9.82 -5.16 5.94
C GLU A 88 -8.43 -5.67 5.61
N ARG A 89 -7.81 -5.08 4.59
CA ARG A 89 -6.47 -5.44 4.18
C ARG A 89 -5.42 -5.14 5.26
N GLU A 90 -5.47 -3.93 5.81
CA GLU A 90 -4.63 -3.52 6.94
C GLU A 90 -4.87 -4.41 8.16
N ALA A 91 -6.13 -4.77 8.45
CA ALA A 91 -6.46 -5.65 9.58
C ALA A 91 -5.82 -7.05 9.42
N LEU A 92 -5.81 -7.60 8.21
CA LEU A 92 -5.16 -8.89 7.92
C LEU A 92 -3.63 -8.81 8.06
N PHE A 93 -2.99 -7.78 7.52
CA PHE A 93 -1.56 -7.56 7.70
C PHE A 93 -1.18 -7.37 9.17
N TYR A 94 -1.99 -6.63 9.92
CA TYR A 94 -1.79 -6.46 11.35
C TYR A 94 -1.84 -7.80 12.09
N LYS A 95 -2.82 -8.65 11.78
CA LYS A 95 -2.96 -9.97 12.40
C LYS A 95 -1.78 -10.88 12.07
N GLN A 96 -1.34 -10.90 10.81
CA GLN A 96 -0.17 -11.67 10.38
C GLN A 96 1.09 -11.22 11.11
N ALA A 97 1.31 -9.91 11.22
CA ALA A 97 2.46 -9.34 11.93
C ALA A 97 2.41 -9.67 13.44
N GLN A 98 1.23 -9.61 14.06
CA GLN A 98 1.02 -9.97 15.45
C GLN A 98 1.36 -11.45 15.72
N ASP A 99 0.88 -12.36 14.87
CA ASP A 99 1.16 -13.79 15.01
C ASP A 99 2.64 -14.11 14.78
N GLY A 100 3.28 -13.46 13.78
CA GLY A 100 4.71 -13.56 13.57
C GLY A 100 5.53 -13.08 14.77
N ALA A 101 5.16 -11.94 15.37
CA ALA A 101 5.80 -11.43 16.57
C ALA A 101 5.62 -12.38 17.77
N ARG A 102 4.43 -12.96 17.95
CA ARG A 102 4.17 -13.95 19.02
C ARG A 102 5.06 -15.18 18.87
N GLN A 103 5.21 -15.71 17.65
CA GLN A 103 6.10 -16.83 17.38
C GLN A 103 7.57 -16.48 17.64
N ALA A 104 8.03 -15.31 17.17
CA ALA A 104 9.40 -14.84 17.41
C ALA A 104 9.69 -14.70 18.92
N ILE A 105 8.76 -14.13 19.69
CA ILE A 105 8.91 -13.99 21.15
C ILE A 105 8.99 -15.36 21.83
N ALA A 106 8.22 -16.35 21.38
CA ALA A 106 8.29 -17.71 21.92
C ALA A 106 9.68 -18.33 21.67
N ASN A 107 10.23 -18.19 20.45
CA ASN A 107 11.56 -18.66 20.11
C ASN A 107 12.66 -17.96 20.91
N LEU A 108 12.57 -16.63 21.08
CA LEU A 108 13.53 -15.85 21.87
C LEU A 108 13.53 -16.27 23.35
N LYS A 109 12.35 -16.55 23.91
CA LYS A 109 12.23 -17.08 25.27
C LYS A 109 12.88 -18.45 25.42
N GLN A 110 12.71 -19.36 24.46
CA GLN A 110 13.38 -20.67 24.48
C GLN A 110 14.91 -20.55 24.44
N LEU A 111 15.43 -19.53 23.74
CA LEU A 111 16.86 -19.23 23.66
C LEU A 111 17.38 -18.40 24.85
N ASN A 112 16.53 -18.04 25.82
CA ASN A 112 16.84 -17.16 26.95
C ASN A 112 17.40 -15.77 26.52
N ILE A 113 16.89 -15.22 25.42
CA ILE A 113 17.31 -13.90 24.91
C ILE A 113 16.29 -12.83 25.35
N PRO A 114 16.72 -11.72 25.99
CA PRO A 114 15.83 -10.63 26.35
C PRO A 114 15.31 -9.92 25.10
N PHE A 115 13.99 -9.69 25.04
CA PHE A 115 13.34 -9.08 23.88
C PHE A 115 12.66 -7.74 24.18
N ALA A 116 12.33 -7.46 25.45
CA ALA A 116 11.67 -6.23 25.85
C ALA A 116 12.71 -5.10 26.03
N ARG A 117 12.44 -3.93 25.46
CA ARG A 117 13.26 -2.74 25.68
C ARG A 117 13.06 -2.24 27.13
N PRO A 118 14.11 -2.18 27.96
CA PRO A 118 14.02 -1.57 29.28
C PRO A 118 13.67 -0.08 29.18
N ALA A 119 12.87 0.43 30.13
CA ALA A 119 12.47 1.84 30.16
C ALA A 119 13.66 2.79 30.35
N ASP A 120 14.72 2.31 31.01
CA ASP A 120 15.94 3.05 31.34
C ASP A 120 17.04 2.93 30.26
N TYR A 121 16.75 2.25 29.14
CA TYR A 121 17.70 2.11 28.04
C TYR A 121 17.50 3.22 27.00
N PHE A 122 18.28 4.30 27.14
CA PHE A 122 18.31 5.44 26.23
C PHE A 122 19.31 5.22 25.10
N ALA A 123 18.79 4.86 23.93
CA ALA A 123 19.53 4.76 22.68
C ALA A 123 18.81 5.57 21.60
N GLU A 124 19.50 5.86 20.50
CA GLU A 124 18.90 6.56 19.36
C GLU A 124 17.72 5.75 18.80
N MET A 125 16.58 6.43 18.64
CA MET A 125 15.35 5.85 18.09
C MET A 125 15.16 6.31 16.65
N VAL A 126 14.46 5.53 15.84
CA VAL A 126 14.19 5.85 14.41
C VAL A 126 13.56 7.23 14.20
N LYS A 127 12.78 7.72 15.17
CA LYS A 127 12.17 9.05 15.15
C LYS A 127 12.66 9.86 16.35
N SER A 128 12.96 11.13 16.12
CA SER A 128 13.38 12.05 17.18
C SER A 128 12.23 12.41 18.13
N ASP A 129 12.58 12.77 19.37
CA ASP A 129 11.61 13.17 20.39
C ASP A 129 10.81 14.41 19.99
N SER A 130 11.45 15.37 19.32
CA SER A 130 10.77 16.55 18.77
C SER A 130 9.70 16.16 17.74
N HIS A 131 9.97 15.16 16.88
CA HIS A 131 8.97 14.63 15.98
C HIS A 131 7.82 13.95 16.73
N MET A 132 8.12 13.10 17.72
CA MET A 132 7.08 12.41 18.51
C MET A 132 6.25 13.37 19.38
N HIS A 133 6.83 14.48 19.84
CA HIS A 133 6.10 15.54 20.54
C HIS A 133 5.06 16.20 19.62
N ARG A 134 5.42 16.48 18.36
CA ARG A 134 4.46 17.00 17.36
C ARG A 134 3.33 16.01 17.11
N VAL A 135 3.63 14.73 16.92
CA VAL A 135 2.61 13.68 16.73
C VAL A 135 1.66 13.63 17.93
N ARG A 136 2.20 13.65 19.16
CA ARG A 136 1.41 13.69 20.40
C ARG A 136 0.47 14.88 20.44
N ASN A 137 0.95 16.08 20.09
CA ASN A 137 0.12 17.29 20.08
C ASN A 137 -1.04 17.18 19.09
N VAL A 138 -0.83 16.59 17.91
CA VAL A 138 -1.90 16.34 16.94
C VAL A 138 -2.96 15.38 17.50
N LEU A 139 -2.54 14.30 18.17
CA LEU A 139 -3.46 13.34 18.78
C LEU A 139 -4.28 13.97 19.91
N LEU A 140 -3.64 14.75 20.79
CA LEU A 140 -4.31 15.47 21.87
C LEU A 140 -5.33 16.47 21.33
N ASN A 141 -5.00 17.21 20.27
CA ASN A 141 -5.92 18.14 19.63
C ASN A 141 -7.13 17.41 19.01
N LYS A 142 -6.91 16.29 18.32
CA LYS A 142 -8.01 15.45 17.81
C LYS A 142 -8.91 14.93 18.94
N GLN A 143 -8.34 14.50 20.06
CA GLN A 143 -9.09 14.05 21.23
C GLN A 143 -9.92 15.18 21.85
N LYS A 144 -9.34 16.37 22.01
CA LYS A 144 -10.05 17.56 22.50
C LYS A 144 -11.22 17.94 21.59
N GLU A 145 -11.00 17.97 20.29
CA GLU A 145 -12.07 18.28 19.32
C GLU A 145 -13.18 17.23 19.32
N LYS A 146 -12.84 15.94 19.45
CA LYS A 146 -13.85 14.87 19.61
C LYS A 146 -14.67 15.08 20.89
N GLY A 147 -14.00 15.29 22.03
CA GLY A 147 -14.68 15.55 23.30
C GLY A 147 -15.58 16.79 23.27
N ARG A 148 -15.14 17.85 22.60
CA ARG A 148 -15.96 19.05 22.39
C ARG A 148 -17.21 18.77 21.54
N ARG A 149 -17.08 17.96 20.48
CA ARG A 149 -18.23 17.56 19.65
C ARG A 149 -19.21 16.70 20.44
N ASP A 150 -18.70 15.75 21.23
CA ASP A 150 -19.54 14.85 22.03
C ASP A 150 -20.27 15.60 23.15
N THR A 151 -19.60 16.52 23.84
CA THR A 151 -20.23 17.39 24.85
C THR A 151 -21.30 18.30 24.25
N VAL A 152 -21.05 18.91 23.08
CA VAL A 152 -22.06 19.71 22.38
C VAL A 152 -23.26 18.86 21.95
N ARG A 153 -23.02 17.63 21.46
CA ARG A 153 -24.11 16.70 21.12
C ARG A 153 -24.95 16.36 22.36
N ARG A 154 -24.30 16.07 23.50
CA ARG A 154 -24.97 15.78 24.78
C ARG A 154 -25.82 16.96 25.27
N LEU A 155 -25.26 18.17 25.27
CA LEU A 155 -25.99 19.39 25.65
C LEU A 155 -27.20 19.64 24.75
N ARG A 156 -27.10 19.33 23.45
CA ARG A 156 -28.24 19.43 22.52
C ARG A 156 -29.33 18.40 22.81
N THR A 157 -28.98 17.16 23.14
CA THR A 157 -29.96 16.13 23.50
C THR A 157 -30.65 16.45 24.82
N GLU A 158 -29.90 16.90 25.82
CA GLU A 158 -30.42 17.33 27.12
C GLU A 158 -31.42 18.48 26.96
N LYS A 159 -31.06 19.51 26.18
CA LYS A 159 -31.98 20.63 25.88
C LYS A 159 -33.27 20.18 25.19
N LYS A 160 -33.17 19.31 24.18
CA LYS A 160 -34.36 18.77 23.49
C LYS A 160 -35.27 17.98 24.44
N PHE A 161 -34.68 17.17 25.30
CA PHE A 161 -35.42 16.41 26.30
C PHE A 161 -36.10 17.33 27.32
N ALA A 162 -35.39 18.32 27.85
CA ALA A 162 -35.94 19.30 28.77
C ALA A 162 -37.15 20.05 28.17
N THR A 163 -37.06 20.49 26.91
CA THR A 163 -38.19 21.13 26.22
C THR A 163 -39.37 20.18 26.01
N LYS A 164 -39.12 18.88 25.75
CA LYS A 164 -40.18 17.88 25.58
C LYS A 164 -40.90 17.62 26.91
N VAL A 165 -40.13 17.39 27.98
CA VAL A 165 -40.67 17.18 29.33
C VAL A 165 -41.51 18.36 29.77
N GLN A 166 -41.03 19.59 29.56
CA GLN A 166 -41.79 20.79 29.91
C GLN A 166 -43.16 20.85 29.20
N LYS A 167 -43.20 20.57 27.88
CA LYS A 167 -44.45 20.53 27.13
C LYS A 167 -45.40 19.43 27.59
N GLU A 168 -44.88 18.24 27.90
CA GLU A 168 -45.68 17.13 28.43
C GLU A 168 -46.27 17.47 29.79
N THR A 169 -45.47 18.07 30.69
CA THR A 169 -45.97 18.52 32.00
C THR A 169 -47.03 19.61 31.89
N GLU A 170 -46.87 20.57 30.98
CA GLU A 170 -47.86 21.63 30.74
C GLU A 170 -49.16 21.08 30.14
N SER A 171 -49.08 20.05 29.29
CA SER A 171 -50.26 19.37 28.73
C SER A 171 -51.02 18.60 29.81
N GLN A 172 -50.32 17.85 30.66
CA GLN A 172 -50.93 17.08 31.76
C GLN A 172 -51.59 17.95 32.83
N GLN A 173 -51.14 19.20 33.02
CA GLN A 173 -51.75 20.14 33.97
C GLN A 173 -52.99 20.86 33.41
N ARG A 174 -53.19 20.83 32.08
CA ARG A 174 -54.33 21.46 31.41
C ARG A 174 -55.52 20.51 31.21
N GLU A 175 -55.28 19.21 31.34
CA GLU A 175 -56.31 18.16 31.47
C GLU A 175 -56.76 18.05 32.93
#